data_AF-A0A7V3RP74-F1
#
_entry.id   AF-A0A7V3RP74-F1
#
_cell.length_a   1.000
_cell.length_b   1.000
_cell.length_c   1.000
_cell.angle_alpha   90.00
_cell.angle_beta   90.00
_cell.angle_gamma   90.00
#
_symmetry.space_group_name_H-M   'P 1'
#
loop_
_entity.id
_entity.type
_entity.pdbx_description
1 polymer ?
#
loop_
_entity_poly.entity_id
_entity_poly.type
_entity_poly.pdbx_seq_one_letter_code
_entity_poly.pdbx_strand_id
1 'polypeptide(L)'
;MAAKDLITLARAKDSLGGPQGSANLTLSSDEAATLSDLITSVSDAIEKYCKRRFLSHFYDELYNGPGDKRLLLRQYPIQSVQSVRYMPVFVCRVGNFNTALNQQARVSITASGLQCWRSANGTAYLEPLLPWASYPTLQSLMNAVTALGNGWQGQVISSATSPFAGDYGNWPSADLYVANSYGDPLEGAGVQTSQGNLNARGVWAALLLHTYELQGYQWDARGWLLRAIPYTDPELLHPEDLIWPVGVNNFRIQYTAGYTTVPEAVQEACAEWVAELFWLTKRDPALLHQVPASGPASGWGPLASLRAQPPQHVRALLAPYKRITAGTDQS
;
A
#
# COMPACT_ATOMS: atom_id res chain seq x y z
N MET A 1 3.92 -20.34 10.68
CA MET A 1 3.12 -19.63 9.68
C MET A 1 3.89 -18.37 9.36
N ALA A 2 4.31 -18.19 8.11
CA ALA A 2 4.85 -16.91 7.69
C ALA A 2 3.75 -15.84 7.81
N ALA A 3 4.12 -14.56 7.92
CA ALA A 3 3.16 -13.49 8.19
C ALA A 3 2.07 -13.32 7.11
N LYS A 4 2.19 -14.00 5.96
CA LYS A 4 1.31 -13.92 4.79
C LYS A 4 0.54 -15.21 4.46
N ASP A 5 0.73 -16.29 5.21
CA ASP A 5 0.09 -17.57 4.87
C ASP A 5 -1.41 -17.52 5.24
N LEU A 6 -2.27 -17.97 4.32
CA LEU A 6 -3.72 -18.01 4.53
C LEU A 6 -4.18 -19.26 5.31
N ILE A 7 -3.34 -20.29 5.39
CA ILE A 7 -3.61 -21.54 6.12
C ILE A 7 -2.38 -22.01 6.90
N THR A 8 -2.59 -22.85 7.91
CA THR A 8 -1.50 -23.53 8.62
C THR A 8 -1.01 -24.76 7.84
N LEU A 9 0.22 -25.21 8.15
CA LEU A 9 0.72 -26.50 7.66
C LEU A 9 -0.18 -27.68 8.10
N ALA A 10 -0.79 -27.60 9.29
CA ALA A 10 -1.72 -28.61 9.77
C ALA A 10 -2.97 -28.70 8.86
N ARG A 11 -3.60 -27.55 8.55
CA ARG A 11 -4.76 -27.51 7.65
C ARG A 11 -4.41 -28.03 6.25
N ALA A 12 -3.24 -27.69 5.72
CA ALA A 12 -2.79 -28.20 4.43
C ALA A 12 -2.61 -29.73 4.45
N LYS A 13 -2.06 -30.30 5.53
CA LYS A 13 -1.94 -31.76 5.71
C LYS A 13 -3.31 -32.44 5.80
N ASP A 14 -4.27 -31.81 6.47
CA ASP A 14 -5.62 -32.36 6.56
C ASP A 14 -6.28 -32.44 5.18
N SER A 15 -6.13 -31.40 4.36
CA SER A 15 -6.64 -31.37 2.99
C SER A 15 -5.98 -32.43 2.09
N LEU A 16 -4.66 -32.63 2.21
CA LEU A 16 -3.93 -33.68 1.49
C LEU A 16 -4.40 -35.09 1.83
N GLY A 17 -4.81 -35.34 3.07
CA GLY A 17 -5.31 -36.63 3.55
C GLY A 17 -6.73 -36.99 3.11
N GLY A 18 -7.43 -36.05 2.45
CA GLY A 18 -8.79 -36.27 1.95
C GLY A 18 -9.78 -36.69 3.06
N PRO A 19 -10.71 -37.64 2.81
CA PRO A 19 -11.71 -38.06 3.79
C PRO A 19 -11.13 -38.66 5.09
N GLN A 20 -9.86 -39.09 5.07
CA GLN A 20 -9.19 -39.68 6.23
C GLN A 20 -8.41 -38.65 7.06
N GLY A 21 -8.32 -37.39 6.59
CA GLY A 21 -7.52 -36.34 7.21
C GLY A 21 -6.02 -36.65 7.29
N SER A 22 -5.26 -35.87 8.04
CA SER A 22 -3.80 -36.04 8.16
C SER A 22 -3.35 -37.28 8.95
N ALA A 23 -4.29 -38.04 9.53
CA ALA A 23 -4.01 -39.14 10.47
C ALA A 23 -3.09 -40.23 9.89
N ASN A 24 -3.16 -40.48 8.58
CA ASN A 24 -2.35 -41.48 7.89
C ASN A 24 -1.32 -40.85 6.93
N LEU A 25 -1.18 -39.52 6.90
CA LEU A 25 -0.29 -38.83 5.98
C LEU A 25 1.09 -38.65 6.61
N THR A 26 2.06 -39.46 6.18
CA THR A 26 3.47 -39.29 6.55
C THR A 26 4.21 -38.58 5.43
N LEU A 27 4.69 -37.36 5.71
CA LEU A 27 5.54 -36.58 4.80
C LEU A 27 6.98 -36.62 5.31
N SER A 28 7.92 -36.81 4.38
CA SER A 28 9.35 -36.54 4.60
C SER A 28 9.61 -35.06 4.93
N SER A 29 10.82 -34.76 5.43
CA SER A 29 11.24 -33.38 5.70
C SER A 29 11.12 -32.49 4.47
N ASP A 30 11.50 -33.00 3.30
CA ASP A 30 11.56 -32.25 2.05
C ASP A 30 10.16 -32.01 1.47
N GLU A 31 9.25 -32.99 1.65
CA GLU A 31 7.84 -32.81 1.32
C GLU A 31 7.17 -31.78 2.23
N ALA A 32 7.48 -31.78 3.52
CA ALA A 32 6.94 -30.80 4.45
C ALA A 32 7.46 -29.38 4.14
N ALA A 33 8.72 -29.25 3.75
CA ALA A 33 9.30 -27.99 3.27
C ALA A 33 8.61 -27.51 1.98
N THR A 34 8.48 -28.40 0.98
CA THR A 34 7.77 -28.12 -0.27
C THR A 34 6.33 -27.66 0.00
N LEU A 35 5.62 -28.31 0.92
CA LEU A 35 4.26 -27.94 1.30
C LEU A 35 4.21 -26.53 1.93
N SER A 36 5.18 -26.18 2.76
CA SER A 36 5.29 -24.83 3.35
C SER A 36 5.53 -23.76 2.28
N ASP A 37 6.39 -24.03 1.30
CA ASP A 37 6.66 -23.13 0.18
C ASP A 37 5.43 -22.95 -0.71
N LEU A 38 4.69 -24.04 -0.98
CA LEU A 38 3.43 -24.00 -1.71
C LEU A 38 2.37 -23.18 -0.98
N ILE A 39 2.21 -23.32 0.34
CA ILE A 39 1.29 -22.49 1.14
C ILE A 39 1.62 -21.01 0.96
N THR A 40 2.91 -20.67 1.11
CA THR A 40 3.41 -19.29 1.00
C THR A 40 3.14 -18.70 -0.39
N SER A 41 3.32 -19.51 -1.43
CA SER A 41 3.14 -19.11 -2.83
C SER A 41 1.66 -18.99 -3.21
N VAL A 42 0.83 -19.98 -2.87
CA VAL A 42 -0.61 -19.98 -3.13
C VAL A 42 -1.30 -18.84 -2.39
N SER A 43 -0.89 -18.56 -1.14
CA SER A 43 -1.42 -17.44 -0.37
C SER A 43 -1.23 -16.12 -1.10
N ASP A 44 -0.01 -15.86 -1.58
CA ASP A 44 0.32 -14.68 -2.38
C ASP A 44 -0.45 -14.67 -3.73
N ALA A 45 -0.65 -15.82 -4.35
CA ALA A 45 -1.45 -15.98 -5.57
C ALA A 45 -2.91 -15.57 -5.39
N ILE A 46 -3.52 -16.03 -4.29
CA ILE A 46 -4.91 -15.74 -3.94
C ILE A 46 -5.07 -14.25 -3.65
N GLU A 47 -4.18 -13.65 -2.87
CA GLU A 47 -4.23 -12.21 -2.59
C GLU A 47 -4.07 -11.37 -3.87
N LYS A 48 -3.16 -11.75 -4.77
CA LYS A 48 -3.00 -11.13 -6.11
C LYS A 48 -4.22 -11.30 -7.00
N TYR A 49 -4.83 -12.49 -7.04
CA TYR A 49 -6.04 -12.77 -7.80
C TYR A 49 -7.23 -11.94 -7.31
N CYS A 50 -7.40 -11.85 -5.99
CA CYS A 50 -8.43 -11.07 -5.35
C CYS A 50 -8.12 -9.57 -5.33
N LYS A 51 -6.87 -9.16 -5.61
CA LYS A 51 -6.35 -7.79 -5.48
C LYS A 51 -6.61 -7.18 -4.09
N ARG A 52 -6.48 -8.01 -3.05
CA ARG A 52 -6.73 -7.67 -1.65
C ARG A 52 -5.84 -8.50 -0.73
N ARG A 53 -5.49 -7.93 0.43
CA ARG A 53 -4.96 -8.71 1.55
C ARG A 53 -6.10 -9.20 2.43
N PHE A 54 -6.01 -10.43 2.90
CA PHE A 54 -7.06 -11.01 3.73
C PHE A 54 -6.86 -10.76 5.21
N LEU A 55 -5.62 -10.83 5.70
CA LEU A 55 -5.33 -10.54 7.09
C LEU A 55 -5.42 -9.05 7.37
N SER A 56 -5.79 -8.70 8.60
CA SER A 56 -5.86 -7.31 9.05
C SER A 56 -4.53 -6.58 8.84
N HIS A 57 -4.58 -5.42 8.20
CA HIS A 57 -3.44 -4.56 7.97
C HIS A 57 -3.84 -3.09 8.12
N PHE A 58 -2.85 -2.26 8.46
CA PHE A 58 -2.97 -0.82 8.46
C PHE A 58 -2.67 -0.29 7.06
N TYR A 59 -3.51 0.62 6.59
CA TYR A 59 -3.41 1.25 5.28
C TYR A 59 -3.34 2.76 5.42
N ASP A 60 -2.49 3.36 4.60
CA ASP A 60 -2.39 4.80 4.41
C ASP A 60 -2.47 5.07 2.90
N GLU A 61 -3.62 5.56 2.45
CA GLU A 61 -3.96 5.58 1.02
C GLU A 61 -4.56 6.92 0.59
N LEU A 62 -4.27 7.28 -0.67
CA LEU A 62 -4.89 8.42 -1.33
C LEU A 62 -6.16 8.01 -2.07
N TYR A 63 -7.18 8.85 -1.99
CA TYR A 63 -8.47 8.65 -2.64
C TYR A 63 -8.86 9.88 -3.46
N ASN A 64 -9.49 9.60 -4.60
CA ASN A 64 -10.20 10.58 -5.39
C ASN A 64 -11.58 10.76 -4.79
N GLY A 65 -12.07 11.99 -4.73
CA GLY A 65 -13.45 12.25 -4.37
C GLY A 65 -14.39 11.90 -5.54
N PRO A 66 -15.42 11.07 -5.33
CA PRO A 66 -16.33 10.64 -6.39
C PRO A 66 -17.43 11.66 -6.75
N GLY A 67 -17.65 12.70 -5.92
CA GLY A 67 -18.84 13.56 -6.04
C GLY A 67 -20.12 12.91 -5.48
N ASP A 68 -20.01 11.75 -4.84
CA ASP A 68 -21.12 11.01 -4.22
C ASP A 68 -21.04 11.11 -2.69
N LYS A 69 -22.12 10.73 -1.98
CA LYS A 69 -22.20 10.66 -0.51
C LYS A 69 -21.37 9.52 0.09
N ARG A 70 -20.95 8.58 -0.76
CA ARG A 70 -20.24 7.37 -0.38
C ARG A 70 -18.87 7.32 -1.05
N LEU A 71 -17.85 7.02 -0.26
CA LEU A 71 -16.52 6.70 -0.75
C LEU A 71 -16.22 5.23 -0.42
N LEU A 72 -15.94 4.41 -1.42
CA LEU A 72 -15.57 3.01 -1.23
C LEU A 72 -14.07 2.89 -0.98
N LEU A 73 -13.68 2.41 0.19
CA LEU A 73 -12.29 2.08 0.48
C LEU A 73 -11.88 0.80 -0.27
N ARG A 74 -10.60 0.74 -0.68
CA ARG A 74 -10.05 -0.35 -1.48
C ARG A 74 -9.98 -1.66 -0.72
N GLN A 75 -9.76 -1.59 0.60
CA GLN A 75 -9.60 -2.73 1.49
C GLN A 75 -10.78 -2.81 2.45
N TYR A 76 -11.28 -4.02 2.65
CA TYR A 76 -12.39 -4.33 3.53
C TYR A 76 -12.21 -5.78 4.03
N PRO A 77 -12.88 -6.24 5.10
CA PRO A 77 -13.77 -5.44 5.94
C PRO A 77 -13.02 -4.35 6.71
N ILE A 78 -13.62 -3.17 6.85
CA ILE A 78 -13.04 -2.08 7.66
C ILE A 78 -13.18 -2.47 9.14
N GLN A 79 -12.09 -2.33 9.90
CA GLN A 79 -12.07 -2.56 11.35
C GLN A 79 -12.08 -1.23 12.11
N SER A 80 -11.34 -0.25 11.62
CA SER A 80 -11.29 1.10 12.18
C SER A 80 -10.79 2.09 11.15
N VAL A 81 -11.20 3.35 11.27
CA VAL A 81 -10.64 4.47 10.51
C VAL A 81 -9.95 5.38 11.52
N GLN A 82 -8.65 5.60 11.35
CA GLN A 82 -7.86 6.44 12.26
C GLN A 82 -7.94 7.90 11.86
N SER A 83 -7.84 8.21 10.56
CA SER A 83 -7.93 9.58 10.09
C SER A 83 -8.47 9.67 8.66
N VAL A 84 -9.19 10.75 8.41
CA VAL A 84 -9.66 11.13 7.08
C VAL A 84 -9.22 12.56 6.86
N ARG A 85 -8.15 12.74 6.10
CA ARG A 85 -7.58 14.06 5.83
C ARG A 85 -7.89 14.47 4.39
N TYR A 86 -8.06 15.76 4.16
CA TYR A 86 -8.38 16.32 2.86
C TYR A 86 -7.57 17.57 2.58
N MET A 87 -7.68 18.06 1.34
CA MET A 87 -7.05 19.29 0.85
C MET A 87 -5.51 19.23 0.95
N PRO A 88 -4.82 18.77 -0.11
CA PRO A 88 -3.37 18.77 -0.12
C PRO A 88 -2.84 20.22 -0.18
N VAL A 89 -1.99 20.59 0.77
CA VAL A 89 -1.40 21.92 0.97
C VAL A 89 0.12 21.83 0.84
N PHE A 90 0.76 22.88 0.32
CA PHE A 90 2.21 23.01 0.30
C PHE A 90 2.75 23.27 1.71
N VAL A 91 3.46 22.30 2.28
CA VAL A 91 3.98 22.38 3.67
C VAL A 91 5.46 22.68 3.75
N CYS A 92 6.24 22.26 2.76
CA CYS A 92 7.65 22.55 2.66
C CYS A 92 8.11 22.52 1.20
N ARG A 93 9.34 22.98 0.96
CA ARG A 93 9.93 23.03 -0.36
C ARG A 93 11.42 22.76 -0.32
N VAL A 94 11.93 22.13 -1.37
CA VAL A 94 13.36 21.83 -1.54
C VAL A 94 13.81 22.35 -2.90
N GLY A 95 14.97 23.01 -2.95
CA GLY A 95 15.55 23.53 -4.17
C GLY A 95 17.05 23.31 -4.20
N ASN A 96 17.62 23.27 -5.40
CA ASN A 96 19.06 23.33 -5.64
C ASN A 96 19.38 24.55 -6.51
N PHE A 97 19.96 25.58 -5.92
CA PHE A 97 20.18 26.88 -6.58
C PHE A 97 21.60 27.08 -7.10
N ASN A 98 22.49 26.09 -6.95
CA ASN A 98 23.80 26.12 -7.61
C ASN A 98 23.67 25.62 -9.06
N THR A 99 23.00 26.42 -9.88
CA THR A 99 22.65 26.09 -11.27
C THR A 99 23.84 26.10 -12.22
N ALA A 100 24.94 26.75 -11.81
CA ALA A 100 26.22 26.75 -12.53
C ALA A 100 26.95 25.40 -12.38
N LEU A 101 26.93 24.81 -11.18
CA LEU A 101 27.54 23.52 -10.91
C LEU A 101 26.66 22.35 -11.37
N ASN A 102 25.35 22.43 -11.11
CA ASN A 102 24.43 21.32 -11.28
C ASN A 102 23.55 21.53 -12.52
N GLN A 103 23.69 20.65 -13.51
CA GLN A 103 22.87 20.67 -14.73
C GLN A 103 21.48 20.05 -14.50
N GLN A 104 21.34 19.16 -13.52
CA GLN A 104 20.07 18.59 -13.08
C GLN A 104 20.02 18.42 -11.57
N ALA A 105 18.84 18.56 -10.99
CA ALA A 105 18.59 18.28 -9.57
C ALA A 105 17.16 17.76 -9.38
N ARG A 106 17.00 16.72 -8.57
CA ARG A 106 15.73 16.04 -8.29
C ARG A 106 15.59 15.72 -6.82
N VAL A 107 14.35 15.74 -6.34
CA VAL A 107 13.97 15.35 -4.98
C VAL A 107 12.89 14.28 -5.07
N SER A 108 13.01 13.26 -4.25
CA SER A 108 12.08 12.12 -4.21
C SER A 108 11.73 11.80 -2.77
N ILE A 109 10.44 11.60 -2.50
CA ILE A 109 9.93 11.14 -1.20
C ILE A 109 9.79 9.62 -1.26
N THR A 110 10.50 8.90 -0.40
CA THR A 110 10.54 7.43 -0.38
C THR A 110 9.91 6.89 0.90
N ALA A 111 9.68 5.57 0.97
CA ALA A 111 9.12 4.94 2.16
C ALA A 111 9.94 5.19 3.44
N SER A 112 11.26 5.34 3.32
CA SER A 112 12.18 5.47 4.45
C SER A 112 12.75 6.88 4.66
N GLY A 113 12.64 7.78 3.68
CA GLY A 113 13.27 9.09 3.76
C GLY A 113 13.10 9.98 2.53
N LEU A 114 13.68 11.18 2.60
CA LEU A 114 13.80 12.09 1.46
C LEU A 114 15.15 11.84 0.78
N GLN A 115 15.10 11.65 -0.54
CA GLN A 115 16.28 11.40 -1.37
C GLN A 115 16.51 12.58 -2.32
N CYS A 116 17.71 13.14 -2.27
CA CYS A 116 18.18 14.16 -3.20
C CYS A 116 19.11 13.54 -4.23
N TRP A 117 19.00 13.99 -5.48
CA TRP A 117 19.88 13.58 -6.57
C TRP A 117 20.25 14.79 -7.41
N ARG A 118 21.49 14.84 -7.90
CA ARG A 118 21.95 15.87 -8.83
C ARG A 118 22.86 15.30 -9.89
N SER A 119 22.96 15.99 -11.02
CA SER A 119 24.01 15.76 -12.01
C SER A 119 24.87 17.01 -12.14
N ALA A 120 26.18 16.82 -12.00
CA ALA A 120 27.19 17.86 -12.15
C ALA A 120 28.26 17.38 -13.14
N ASN A 121 28.48 18.16 -14.21
CA ASN A 121 29.42 17.86 -15.29
C ASN A 121 29.23 16.46 -15.88
N GLY A 122 27.97 16.06 -16.11
CA GLY A 122 27.60 14.75 -16.65
C GLY A 122 27.72 13.59 -15.66
N THR A 123 28.17 13.84 -14.43
CA THR A 123 28.28 12.82 -13.37
C THR A 123 27.07 12.88 -12.46
N ALA A 124 26.44 11.74 -12.22
CA ALA A 124 25.31 11.60 -11.31
C ALA A 124 25.79 11.46 -9.85
N TYR A 125 25.14 12.18 -8.94
CA TYR A 125 25.39 12.13 -7.51
C TYR A 125 24.07 11.85 -6.78
N LEU A 126 24.05 10.78 -6.00
CA LEU A 126 22.98 10.48 -5.06
C LEU A 126 23.43 10.97 -3.68
N GLU A 127 22.72 11.94 -3.11
CA GLU A 127 23.05 12.44 -1.79
C GLU A 127 22.72 11.39 -0.71
N PRO A 128 23.25 11.50 0.52
CA PRO A 128 22.81 10.65 1.62
C PRO A 128 21.29 10.72 1.80
N LEU A 129 20.65 9.56 1.96
CA LEU A 129 19.23 9.49 2.31
C LEU A 129 19.01 10.27 3.61
N LEU A 130 17.95 11.07 3.67
CA LEU A 130 17.51 11.72 4.90
C LEU A 130 16.37 10.89 5.51
N PRO A 131 16.66 9.94 6.41
CA PRO A 131 15.64 9.01 6.91
C PRO A 131 14.66 9.69 7.86
N TRP A 132 13.39 9.28 7.79
CA TRP A 132 12.33 9.82 8.65
C TRP A 132 12.64 9.65 10.15
N ALA A 133 13.24 8.52 10.52
CA ALA A 133 13.59 8.22 11.91
C ALA A 133 14.64 9.19 12.51
N SER A 134 15.55 9.72 11.70
CA SER A 134 16.57 10.68 12.16
C SER A 134 16.09 12.13 12.11
N TYR A 135 15.06 12.41 11.30
CA TYR A 135 14.54 13.76 11.09
C TYR A 135 13.02 13.79 11.31
N PRO A 136 12.53 13.55 12.54
CA PRO A 136 11.12 13.26 12.80
C PRO A 136 10.18 14.41 12.46
N THR A 137 10.65 15.66 12.42
CA THR A 137 9.83 16.84 12.11
C THR A 137 10.19 17.46 10.76
N LEU A 138 9.24 18.10 10.09
CA LEU A 138 9.50 18.82 8.84
C LEU A 138 10.61 19.87 8.98
N GLN A 139 10.68 20.58 10.11
CA GLN A 139 11.76 21.54 10.35
C GLN A 139 13.14 20.85 10.43
N SER A 140 13.24 19.75 11.17
CA SER A 140 14.50 18.99 11.27
C SER A 140 14.95 18.46 9.90
N LEU A 141 14.00 17.98 9.09
CA LEU A 141 14.26 17.51 7.73
C LEU A 141 14.74 18.64 6.81
N MET A 142 14.07 19.80 6.81
CA MET A 142 14.45 20.93 5.94
C MET A 142 15.81 21.52 6.32
N ASN A 143 16.16 21.53 7.61
CA ASN A 143 17.49 21.88 8.08
C ASN A 143 18.54 20.90 7.54
N ALA A 144 18.25 19.59 7.59
CA ALA A 144 19.15 18.55 7.06
C ALA A 144 19.35 18.66 5.55
N VAL A 145 18.30 18.99 4.79
CA VAL A 145 18.41 19.27 3.35
C VAL A 145 19.38 20.41 3.07
N THR A 146 19.28 21.52 3.82
CA THR A 146 20.20 22.66 3.66
C THR A 146 21.63 22.29 4.04
N ALA A 147 21.79 21.40 5.04
CA ALA A 147 23.10 20.90 5.46
C ALA A 147 23.79 19.98 4.44
N LEU A 148 23.08 19.46 3.42
CA LEU A 148 23.69 18.69 2.32
C LEU A 148 24.69 19.52 1.50
N GLY A 149 24.57 20.86 1.51
CA GLY A 149 25.43 21.74 0.72
C GLY A 149 25.18 21.60 -0.79
N ASN A 150 26.19 21.88 -1.61
CA ASN A 150 26.13 21.73 -3.08
C ASN A 150 24.94 22.45 -3.76
N GLY A 151 24.46 23.54 -3.15
CA GLY A 151 23.33 24.33 -3.63
C GLY A 151 21.97 23.91 -3.09
N TRP A 152 21.86 22.81 -2.34
CA TRP A 152 20.62 22.36 -1.71
C TRP A 152 20.14 23.33 -0.63
N GLN A 153 18.85 23.60 -0.64
CA GLN A 153 18.15 24.43 0.33
C GLN A 153 16.81 23.77 0.64
N GLY A 154 16.42 23.74 1.91
CA GLY A 154 15.13 23.26 2.38
C GLY A 154 14.43 24.35 3.17
N GLN A 155 13.11 24.49 3.00
CA GLN A 155 12.32 25.46 3.74
C GLN A 155 10.94 24.89 4.09
N VAL A 156 10.54 25.07 5.35
CA VAL A 156 9.15 24.88 5.78
C VAL A 156 8.33 26.10 5.38
N ILE A 157 7.15 25.88 4.81
CA ILE A 157 6.21 26.93 4.46
C ILE A 157 5.28 27.19 5.64
N SER A 158 5.09 28.45 6.00
CA SER A 158 3.98 28.89 6.83
C SER A 158 2.82 29.30 5.93
N SER A 159 1.67 28.61 6.00
CA SER A 159 0.49 29.00 5.21
C SER A 159 -0.36 30.00 5.98
N ALA A 160 -0.37 31.28 5.62
CA ALA A 160 -1.23 32.29 6.27
C ALA A 160 -2.75 32.03 6.15
N THR A 161 -3.16 31.10 5.26
CA THR A 161 -4.55 30.74 4.99
C THR A 161 -4.99 29.42 5.60
N SER A 162 -4.07 28.66 6.20
CA SER A 162 -4.41 27.45 6.96
C SER A 162 -4.82 27.83 8.39
N PRO A 163 -5.78 27.14 9.03
CA PRO A 163 -5.99 27.26 10.48
C PRO A 163 -4.73 26.86 11.28
N PHE A 164 -3.75 26.20 10.64
CA PHE A 164 -2.45 25.83 11.20
C PHE A 164 -1.30 26.71 10.65
N ALA A 165 -1.59 27.98 10.36
CA ALA A 165 -0.64 28.93 9.79
C ALA A 165 0.65 29.07 10.62
N GLY A 166 1.77 28.59 10.08
CA GLY A 166 3.08 28.68 10.73
C GLY A 166 3.53 27.44 11.49
N ASP A 167 2.67 26.41 11.60
CA ASP A 167 2.90 25.29 12.52
C ASP A 167 3.48 24.02 11.88
N TYR A 168 3.61 23.98 10.54
CA TYR A 168 4.05 22.74 9.86
C TYR A 168 5.45 22.28 10.26
N GLY A 169 6.30 23.16 10.81
CA GLY A 169 7.65 22.80 11.22
C GLY A 169 7.72 21.63 12.20
N ASN A 170 6.71 21.50 13.07
CA ASN A 170 6.60 20.43 14.07
C ASN A 170 5.86 19.19 13.58
N TRP A 171 5.30 19.21 12.36
CA TRP A 171 4.56 18.07 11.83
C TRP A 171 5.50 16.91 11.51
N PRO A 172 5.03 15.65 11.62
CA PRO A 172 5.84 14.49 11.32
C PRO A 172 6.34 14.51 9.87
N SER A 173 7.65 14.33 9.66
CA SER A 173 8.20 14.27 8.31
C SER A 173 7.74 13.04 7.53
N ALA A 174 7.51 11.93 8.25
CA ALA A 174 7.06 10.67 7.68
C ALA A 174 5.71 10.79 6.96
N ASP A 175 4.88 11.77 7.36
CA ASP A 175 3.59 12.02 6.73
C ASP A 175 3.76 12.48 5.27
N LEU A 176 4.93 12.94 4.83
CA LEU A 176 5.16 13.27 3.41
C LEU A 176 5.02 12.05 2.50
N TYR A 177 5.32 10.86 3.04
CA TYR A 177 5.19 9.61 2.33
C TYR A 177 3.76 9.06 2.45
N VAL A 178 3.25 8.56 1.32
CA VAL A 178 2.03 7.77 1.25
C VAL A 178 2.34 6.53 0.42
N ALA A 179 2.02 5.35 0.95
CA ALA A 179 2.32 4.10 0.27
C ALA A 179 1.47 3.93 -0.99
N ASN A 180 2.00 3.19 -1.97
CA ASN A 180 1.20 2.74 -3.09
C ASN A 180 0.12 1.77 -2.59
N SER A 181 -1.07 1.83 -3.19
CA SER A 181 -2.15 0.91 -2.84
C SER A 181 -1.77 -0.54 -3.17
N TYR A 182 -2.28 -1.47 -2.36
CA TYR A 182 -2.11 -2.91 -2.62
C TYR A 182 -2.69 -3.29 -4.00
N GLY A 183 -1.91 -4.06 -4.75
CA GLY A 183 -2.21 -4.50 -6.13
C GLY A 183 -1.90 -3.47 -7.21
N ASP A 184 -1.27 -2.34 -6.88
CA ASP A 184 -0.62 -1.48 -7.87
C ASP A 184 0.52 -2.26 -8.55
N PRO A 185 0.70 -2.18 -9.89
CA PRO A 185 1.82 -2.80 -10.58
C PRO A 185 3.21 -2.49 -10.00
N LEU A 186 3.34 -1.38 -9.25
CA LEU A 186 4.57 -0.95 -8.59
C LEU A 186 4.68 -1.43 -7.13
N GLU A 187 3.71 -2.20 -6.60
CA GLU A 187 3.82 -2.79 -5.27
C GLU A 187 5.02 -3.75 -5.19
N GLY A 188 5.93 -3.50 -4.25
CA GLY A 188 7.16 -4.30 -4.08
C GLY A 188 8.24 -4.04 -5.13
N ALA A 189 8.00 -3.16 -6.11
CA ALA A 189 8.97 -2.80 -7.14
C ALA A 189 9.86 -1.63 -6.69
N GLY A 190 11.01 -1.95 -6.08
CA GLY A 190 12.10 -0.98 -5.83
C GLY A 190 11.72 0.21 -4.93
N VAL A 191 12.40 1.34 -5.14
CA VAL A 191 12.19 2.58 -4.35
C VAL A 191 10.86 3.21 -4.76
N GLN A 192 9.81 2.93 -4.00
CA GLN A 192 8.51 3.56 -4.19
C GLN A 192 8.57 5.03 -3.82
N THR A 193 8.04 5.91 -4.68
CA THR A 193 7.94 7.35 -4.43
C THR A 193 6.49 7.82 -4.44
N SER A 194 6.10 8.59 -3.42
CA SER A 194 4.69 9.00 -3.22
C SER A 194 4.32 10.32 -3.92
N GLN A 195 5.32 11.16 -4.24
CA GLN A 195 5.14 12.47 -4.88
C GLN A 195 5.99 12.60 -6.17
N GLY A 196 6.49 11.49 -6.71
CA GLY A 196 7.34 11.45 -7.89
C GLY A 196 8.75 12.00 -7.67
N ASN A 197 9.46 12.25 -8.78
CA ASN A 197 10.81 12.81 -8.81
C ASN A 197 10.75 14.28 -9.24
N LEU A 198 10.64 15.18 -8.27
CA LEU A 198 10.36 16.59 -8.49
C LEU A 198 11.61 17.33 -8.99
N ASN A 199 11.44 18.21 -9.98
CA ASN A 199 12.52 19.09 -10.43
C ASN A 199 12.85 20.11 -9.33
N ALA A 200 14.13 20.16 -8.94
CA ALA A 200 14.63 21.10 -7.94
C ALA A 200 15.72 22.04 -8.47
N ARG A 201 16.10 21.97 -9.75
CA ARG A 201 17.20 22.81 -10.26
C ARG A 201 16.72 24.25 -10.49
N GLY A 202 17.26 25.18 -9.72
CA GLY A 202 16.96 26.62 -9.83
C GLY A 202 15.51 26.97 -9.50
N VAL A 203 14.75 26.00 -8.99
CA VAL A 203 13.32 26.12 -8.68
C VAL A 203 13.04 25.37 -7.39
N TRP A 204 11.97 25.79 -6.71
CA TRP A 204 11.48 25.10 -5.53
C TRP A 204 10.57 23.93 -5.93
N ALA A 205 10.96 22.71 -5.56
CA ALA A 205 10.07 21.55 -5.54
C ALA A 205 9.17 21.65 -4.31
N ALA A 206 7.86 21.82 -4.52
CA ALA A 206 6.88 21.87 -3.44
C ALA A 206 6.49 20.46 -2.99
N LEU A 207 6.46 20.26 -1.67
CA LEU A 207 6.05 19.02 -1.03
C LEU A 207 4.69 19.23 -0.36
N LEU A 208 3.78 18.29 -0.60
CA LEU A 208 2.37 18.39 -0.27
C LEU A 208 2.00 17.50 0.93
N LEU A 209 1.05 17.94 1.74
CA LEU A 209 0.35 17.14 2.76
C LEU A 209 -1.14 17.47 2.81
N HIS A 210 -1.97 16.47 3.07
CA HIS A 210 -3.37 16.67 3.48
C HIS A 210 -3.39 17.10 4.94
N THR A 211 -3.68 18.37 5.18
CA THR A 211 -3.54 19.00 6.51
C THR A 211 -4.87 19.22 7.23
N TYR A 212 -5.99 19.13 6.52
CA TYR A 212 -7.31 19.29 7.14
C TYR A 212 -7.89 17.92 7.48
N GLU A 213 -8.42 17.78 8.69
CA GLU A 213 -9.05 16.54 9.14
C GLU A 213 -10.58 16.66 9.11
N LEU A 214 -11.22 15.71 8.45
CA LEU A 214 -12.67 15.62 8.37
C LEU A 214 -13.23 15.13 9.70
N GLN A 215 -13.96 15.99 10.40
CA GLN A 215 -14.50 15.70 11.74
C GLN A 215 -15.73 14.79 11.72
N GLY A 216 -16.46 14.76 10.60
CA GLY A 216 -17.72 14.03 10.49
C GLY A 216 -17.66 12.98 9.38
N TYR A 217 -17.62 11.72 9.78
CA TYR A 217 -17.80 10.59 8.88
C TYR A 217 -18.34 9.39 9.65
N GLN A 218 -19.01 8.50 8.93
CA GLN A 218 -19.39 7.18 9.40
C GLN A 218 -18.79 6.15 8.47
N TRP A 219 -18.44 4.99 9.00
CA TRP A 219 -17.93 3.89 8.18
C TRP A 219 -18.75 2.62 8.40
N ASP A 220 -18.76 1.79 7.38
CA ASP A 220 -19.38 0.46 7.37
C ASP A 220 -18.29 -0.57 7.13
N ALA A 221 -18.36 -1.70 7.84
CA ALA A 221 -17.46 -2.84 7.64
C ALA A 221 -17.39 -3.29 6.17
N ARG A 222 -18.42 -3.06 5.36
CA ARG A 222 -18.42 -3.37 3.91
C ARG A 222 -17.46 -2.52 3.06
N GLY A 223 -16.81 -1.50 3.62
CA GLY A 223 -15.85 -0.64 2.91
C GLY A 223 -16.31 0.79 2.67
N TRP A 224 -17.54 1.15 3.07
CA TRP A 224 -18.08 2.48 2.79
C TRP A 224 -17.68 3.49 3.84
N LEU A 225 -17.29 4.67 3.37
CA LEU A 225 -17.16 5.88 4.17
C LEU A 225 -18.25 6.87 3.73
N LEU A 226 -19.12 7.23 4.67
CA LEU A 226 -20.21 8.18 4.50
C LEU A 226 -19.76 9.51 5.09
N ARG A 227 -19.83 10.59 4.31
CA ARG A 227 -19.62 11.92 4.87
C ARG A 227 -20.83 12.24 5.74
N ALA A 228 -20.57 12.56 7.00
CA ALA A 228 -21.60 12.96 7.95
C ALA A 228 -21.19 14.32 8.49
N ILE A 229 -22.11 15.21 8.81
CA ILE A 229 -21.75 16.45 9.50
C ILE A 229 -22.46 16.46 10.83
N PRO A 230 -21.76 16.72 11.95
CA PRO A 230 -22.39 16.88 13.24
C PRO A 230 -23.07 18.25 13.31
N TYR A 231 -24.14 18.47 12.55
CA TYR A 231 -25.03 19.60 12.77
C TYR A 231 -26.26 19.15 13.54
N THR A 232 -26.56 19.88 14.61
CA THR A 232 -27.82 19.77 15.37
C THR A 232 -28.97 20.51 14.68
N ASP A 233 -28.67 21.35 13.68
CA ASP A 233 -29.65 22.13 12.93
C ASP A 233 -29.80 21.59 11.50
N PRO A 234 -30.94 20.96 11.15
CA PRO A 234 -31.20 20.42 9.82
C PRO A 234 -31.32 21.49 8.73
N GLU A 235 -31.61 22.75 9.07
CA GLU A 235 -31.85 23.82 8.08
C GLU A 235 -30.55 24.38 7.48
N LEU A 236 -29.41 24.16 8.13
CA LEU A 236 -28.08 24.58 7.67
C LEU A 236 -27.32 23.49 6.90
N LEU A 237 -27.94 22.33 6.69
CA LEU A 237 -27.32 21.21 6.00
C LEU A 237 -27.61 21.29 4.50
N HIS A 238 -26.65 21.79 3.73
CA HIS A 238 -26.78 21.77 2.27
C HIS A 238 -26.43 20.37 1.72
N PRO A 239 -27.14 19.85 0.70
CA PRO A 239 -26.85 18.52 0.13
C PRO A 239 -25.41 18.33 -0.33
N GLU A 240 -24.75 19.39 -0.80
CA GLU A 240 -23.35 19.45 -1.19
C GLU A 240 -22.36 19.25 -0.03
N ASP A 241 -22.79 19.49 1.20
CA ASP A 241 -21.96 19.26 2.39
C ASP A 241 -21.87 17.78 2.76
N LEU A 242 -22.76 16.94 2.20
CA LEU A 242 -22.81 15.49 2.44
C LEU A 242 -22.14 14.65 1.34
N ILE A 243 -21.58 15.27 0.30
CA ILE A 243 -20.86 14.55 -0.77
C ILE A 243 -19.36 14.62 -0.56
N TRP A 244 -18.61 13.70 -1.15
CA TRP A 244 -17.14 13.75 -1.24
C TRP A 244 -16.74 14.59 -2.47
N PRO A 245 -16.23 15.83 -2.31
CA PRO A 245 -15.91 16.72 -3.44
C PRO A 245 -15.03 16.06 -4.50
N VAL A 246 -15.39 16.23 -5.78
CA VAL A 246 -14.62 15.67 -6.89
C VAL A 246 -13.18 16.21 -6.88
N GLY A 247 -12.21 15.31 -7.03
CA GLY A 247 -10.81 15.68 -7.09
C GLY A 247 -9.89 14.46 -7.18
N VAL A 248 -8.65 14.68 -7.62
CA VAL A 248 -7.63 13.63 -7.72
C VAL A 248 -6.78 13.63 -6.47
N ASN A 249 -6.69 12.47 -5.80
CA ASN A 249 -5.92 12.27 -4.57
C ASN A 249 -6.14 13.36 -3.53
N ASN A 250 -7.37 13.90 -3.46
CA ASN A 250 -7.72 15.01 -2.59
C ASN A 250 -8.05 14.55 -1.17
N PHE A 251 -8.14 13.24 -0.93
CA PHE A 251 -8.28 12.62 0.37
C PHE A 251 -7.10 11.71 0.68
N ARG A 252 -6.62 11.72 1.92
CA ARG A 252 -5.72 10.74 2.51
C ARG A 252 -6.45 10.05 3.65
N ILE A 253 -6.53 8.74 3.62
CA ILE A 253 -7.28 7.96 4.60
C ILE A 253 -6.35 6.94 5.24
N GLN A 254 -6.28 7.00 6.56
CA GLN A 254 -5.57 6.02 7.37
C GLN A 254 -6.60 5.14 8.07
N TYR A 255 -6.56 3.84 7.78
CA TYR A 255 -7.57 2.88 8.23
C TYR A 255 -6.97 1.48 8.42
N THR A 256 -7.59 0.68 9.29
CA THR A 256 -7.28 -0.74 9.44
C THR A 256 -8.39 -1.56 8.79
N ALA A 257 -8.03 -2.48 7.91
CA ALA A 257 -8.96 -3.34 7.20
C ALA A 257 -8.40 -4.75 6.99
N GLY A 258 -9.30 -5.69 6.71
CA GLY A 258 -9.00 -7.11 6.60
C GLY A 258 -9.68 -7.91 7.71
N TYR A 259 -9.52 -9.22 7.67
CA TYR A 259 -10.11 -10.13 8.63
C TYR A 259 -9.14 -10.37 9.80
N THR A 260 -9.68 -10.46 11.03
CA THR A 260 -8.93 -10.94 12.20
C THR A 260 -8.60 -12.43 12.06
N THR A 261 -9.51 -13.19 11.43
CA THR A 261 -9.36 -14.60 11.09
C THR A 261 -9.71 -14.81 9.63
N VAL A 262 -8.84 -15.48 8.87
CA VAL A 262 -9.06 -15.75 7.44
C VAL A 262 -10.41 -16.47 7.26
N PRO A 263 -11.30 -16.03 6.36
CA PRO A 263 -12.59 -16.69 6.12
C PRO A 263 -12.43 -18.14 5.68
N GLU A 264 -13.31 -19.04 6.13
CA GLU A 264 -13.20 -20.48 5.84
C GLU A 264 -13.17 -20.77 4.34
N ALA A 265 -13.96 -20.07 3.53
CA ALA A 265 -13.95 -20.24 2.08
C ALA A 265 -12.59 -19.87 1.45
N VAL A 266 -11.86 -18.92 2.02
CA VAL A 266 -10.52 -18.52 1.57
C VAL A 266 -9.48 -19.54 2.04
N GLN A 267 -9.63 -20.06 3.26
CA GLN A 267 -8.80 -21.15 3.75
C GLN A 267 -8.96 -22.40 2.90
N GLU A 268 -10.19 -22.77 2.55
CA GLU A 268 -10.50 -23.92 1.71
C GLU A 268 -9.96 -23.74 0.29
N ALA A 269 -10.18 -22.57 -0.31
CA ALA A 269 -9.61 -22.22 -1.62
C ALA A 269 -8.08 -22.36 -1.65
N CYS A 270 -7.40 -21.93 -0.57
CA CYS A 270 -5.96 -22.11 -0.43
C CYS A 270 -5.57 -23.58 -0.25
N ALA A 271 -6.31 -24.32 0.57
CA ALA A 271 -6.03 -25.73 0.86
C ALA A 271 -6.18 -26.61 -0.39
N GLU A 272 -7.29 -26.46 -1.13
CA GLU A 272 -7.55 -27.18 -2.38
C GLU A 272 -6.45 -26.92 -3.41
N TRP A 273 -6.07 -25.65 -3.60
CA TRP A 273 -5.04 -25.30 -4.59
C TRP A 273 -3.65 -25.81 -4.18
N VAL A 274 -3.28 -25.69 -2.90
CA VAL A 274 -2.03 -26.24 -2.36
C VAL A 274 -1.98 -27.76 -2.54
N ALA A 275 -3.07 -28.46 -2.24
CA ALA A 275 -3.16 -29.91 -2.38
C ALA A 275 -3.00 -30.34 -3.85
N GLU A 276 -3.67 -29.66 -4.78
CA GLU A 276 -3.56 -29.91 -6.21
C GLU A 276 -2.10 -29.75 -6.69
N LEU A 277 -1.45 -28.64 -6.34
CA LEU A 277 -0.06 -28.39 -6.72
C LEU A 277 0.90 -29.41 -6.09
N PHE A 278 0.69 -29.78 -4.82
CA PHE A 278 1.53 -30.79 -4.16
C PHE A 278 1.46 -32.14 -4.89
N TRP A 279 0.26 -32.63 -5.22
CA TRP A 279 0.12 -33.88 -5.98
C TRP A 279 0.66 -33.78 -7.41
N LEU A 280 0.61 -32.59 -8.03
CA LEU A 280 1.27 -32.36 -9.32
C LEU A 280 2.79 -32.51 -9.21
N THR A 281 3.43 -32.00 -8.14
CA THR A 281 4.88 -32.22 -7.93
C THR A 281 5.25 -33.69 -7.73
N LYS A 282 4.31 -34.51 -7.23
CA LYS A 282 4.50 -35.97 -7.10
C LYS A 282 4.40 -36.70 -8.42
N ARG A 283 3.50 -36.25 -9.30
CA ARG A 283 3.31 -36.82 -10.65
C ARG A 283 4.43 -36.41 -11.60
N ASP A 284 4.91 -35.17 -11.49
CA ASP A 284 6.00 -34.63 -12.29
C ASP A 284 7.09 -34.00 -11.40
N PRO A 285 8.12 -34.78 -11.03
CA PRO A 285 9.23 -34.31 -10.20
C PRO A 285 10.03 -33.16 -10.82
N ALA A 286 9.96 -32.93 -12.13
CA ALA A 286 10.66 -31.81 -12.79
C ALA A 286 10.12 -30.44 -12.33
N LEU A 287 8.89 -30.39 -11.82
CA LEU A 287 8.28 -29.19 -11.25
C LEU A 287 8.90 -28.75 -9.92
N LEU A 288 9.54 -29.67 -9.18
CA LEU A 288 10.24 -29.34 -7.92
C LEU A 288 11.42 -28.38 -8.16
N HIS A 289 12.07 -28.47 -9.31
CA HIS A 289 13.16 -27.57 -9.71
C HIS A 289 12.68 -26.19 -10.19
N GLN A 290 11.37 -26.01 -10.34
CA GLN A 290 10.75 -24.76 -10.79
C GLN A 290 10.11 -23.95 -9.65
N VAL A 291 10.05 -24.51 -8.43
CA VAL A 291 9.64 -23.79 -7.22
C VAL A 291 10.87 -23.02 -6.72
N PRO A 292 10.94 -21.68 -6.87
CA PRO A 292 12.10 -20.94 -6.40
C PRO A 292 12.14 -21.01 -4.87
N ALA A 293 13.34 -21.20 -4.31
CA ALA A 293 13.56 -21.08 -2.87
C ALA A 293 13.12 -19.69 -2.37
N SER A 294 12.48 -19.69 -1.20
CA SER A 294 11.91 -18.52 -0.53
C SER A 294 12.72 -17.22 -0.65
N GLY A 295 12.05 -16.13 -1.05
CA GLY A 295 12.60 -14.78 -1.02
C GLY A 295 11.52 -13.71 -1.21
N PRO A 296 11.71 -12.47 -0.69
CA PRO A 296 10.74 -11.38 -0.83
C PRO A 296 10.58 -10.89 -2.29
N ALA A 297 11.44 -11.38 -3.19
CA ALA A 297 11.42 -11.13 -4.63
C ALA A 297 11.47 -12.45 -5.44
N SER A 298 10.98 -13.58 -4.90
CA SER A 298 10.82 -14.80 -5.70
C SER A 298 9.62 -14.63 -6.63
N GLY A 299 9.88 -13.98 -7.77
CA GLY A 299 8.99 -13.98 -8.92
C GLY A 299 8.65 -15.41 -9.29
N TRP A 300 7.35 -15.66 -9.34
CA TRP A 300 6.66 -16.80 -9.92
C TRP A 300 7.48 -17.62 -10.93
N GLY A 301 7.80 -18.86 -10.54
CA GLY A 301 8.02 -19.96 -11.48
C GLY A 301 6.72 -20.30 -12.25
N PRO A 302 6.82 -21.11 -13.33
CA PRO A 302 5.79 -21.28 -14.37
C PRO A 302 4.39 -21.70 -13.91
N LEU A 303 4.23 -22.21 -12.68
CA LEU A 303 2.97 -22.75 -12.18
C LEU A 303 1.93 -21.71 -11.78
N ALA A 304 2.29 -20.45 -11.50
CA ALA A 304 1.29 -19.36 -11.50
C ALA A 304 1.78 -17.97 -11.91
N SER A 305 2.41 -17.90 -13.09
CA SER A 305 2.56 -16.63 -13.81
C SER A 305 1.20 -15.93 -14.01
N LEU A 306 1.20 -14.61 -14.29
CA LEU A 306 0.06 -13.68 -14.44
C LEU A 306 -1.12 -14.11 -15.36
N ARG A 307 -1.13 -15.34 -15.90
CA ARG A 307 -2.23 -15.96 -16.64
C ARG A 307 -2.75 -17.28 -16.06
N ALA A 308 -2.14 -17.83 -15.02
CA ALA A 308 -2.68 -19.00 -14.31
C ALA A 308 -3.78 -18.53 -13.36
N GLN A 309 -4.99 -18.47 -13.90
CA GLN A 309 -6.18 -18.28 -13.08
C GLN A 309 -6.25 -19.44 -12.07
N PRO A 310 -6.73 -19.21 -10.83
CA PRO A 310 -6.99 -20.30 -9.92
C PRO A 310 -7.88 -21.35 -10.60
N PRO A 311 -7.79 -22.63 -10.22
CA PRO A 311 -8.71 -23.66 -10.69
C PRO A 311 -10.17 -23.22 -10.55
N GLN A 312 -11.06 -23.72 -11.41
CA GLN A 312 -12.45 -23.25 -11.47
C GLN A 312 -13.19 -23.36 -10.11
N HIS A 313 -12.93 -24.42 -9.35
CA HIS A 313 -13.52 -24.62 -8.02
C HIS A 313 -12.99 -23.58 -7.01
N VAL A 314 -11.68 -23.33 -6.97
CA VAL A 314 -11.04 -22.27 -6.18
C VAL A 314 -11.62 -20.90 -6.52
N ARG A 315 -11.83 -20.61 -7.82
CA ARG A 315 -12.42 -19.34 -8.27
C ARG A 315 -13.84 -19.14 -7.75
N ALA A 316 -14.65 -20.19 -7.68
CA ALA A 316 -16.00 -20.10 -7.16
C ALA A 316 -16.00 -19.70 -5.68
N LEU A 317 -15.07 -20.27 -4.89
CA LEU A 317 -14.89 -19.93 -3.47
C LEU A 317 -14.39 -18.49 -3.27
N LEU A 318 -13.49 -18.01 -4.13
CA LEU A 318 -12.89 -16.67 -4.04
C LEU A 318 -13.76 -15.55 -4.63
N ALA A 319 -14.79 -15.87 -5.42
CA ALA A 319 -15.60 -14.90 -6.13
C ALA A 319 -16.19 -13.78 -5.22
N PRO A 320 -16.73 -14.07 -4.02
CA PRO A 320 -17.26 -13.05 -3.11
C PRO A 320 -16.18 -12.14 -2.50
N TYR A 321 -14.92 -12.57 -2.53
CA TYR A 321 -13.81 -11.90 -1.85
C TYR A 321 -12.96 -11.04 -2.79
N LYS A 322 -13.19 -11.13 -4.09
CA LYS A 322 -12.50 -10.27 -5.06
C LYS A 322 -12.80 -8.80 -4.76
N ARG A 323 -11.77 -7.96 -4.85
CA ARG A 323 -11.90 -6.52 -4.68
C ARG A 323 -12.96 -5.96 -5.62
N ILE A 324 -14.00 -5.38 -5.03
CA ILE A 324 -14.96 -4.55 -5.75
C ILE A 324 -14.23 -3.25 -6.07
N THR A 325 -13.89 -3.07 -7.34
CA THR A 325 -13.53 -1.74 -7.82
C THR A 325 -14.85 -1.05 -8.07
N ALA A 326 -15.18 0.02 -7.34
CA ALA A 326 -16.24 0.91 -7.79
C ALA A 326 -15.88 1.28 -9.23
N GLY A 327 -16.74 0.86 -10.17
CA GLY A 327 -16.42 0.91 -11.58
C GLY A 327 -15.85 2.27 -11.94
N THR A 328 -14.80 2.27 -12.74
CA THR A 328 -14.45 3.34 -13.67
C THR A 328 -15.54 3.53 -14.72
N ASP A 329 -16.82 3.37 -14.36
CA ASP A 329 -17.99 3.73 -15.14
C ASP A 329 -18.31 5.20 -14.85
N GLN A 330 -17.28 6.03 -14.99
CA GLN A 330 -17.43 7.44 -15.32
C GLN A 330 -17.00 7.59 -16.78
N SER A 331 -17.89 7.17 -17.66
CA SER A 331 -18.04 7.67 -19.02
C SER A 331 -19.52 7.94 -19.24
#